data_AF-A0A528B8F7-F1
#
_entry.id   AF-A0A528B8F7-F1
#
_cell.length_a   1.000
_cell.length_b   1.000
_cell.length_c   1.000
_cell.angle_alpha   90.00
_cell.angle_beta   90.00
_cell.angle_gamma   90.00
#
_symmetry.space_group_name_H-M   'P 1'
#
loop_
_entity.id
_entity.type
_entity.pdbx_description
1 polymer ?
#
loop_
_entity_poly.entity_id
_entity_poly.type
_entity_poly.pdbx_seq_one_letter_code
_entity_poly.pdbx_strand_id
1 'polypeptide(L)' 'AQERERNEVAVAEHLAYIAALKSGDPDKVDAACRKHLKSARHTLLTSIPEGQQRPDRAALPQQ' A
#
# COMPACT_ATOMS: atom_id res chain seq x y z
N ALA A 1 3.96 8.39 -16.23
CA ALA A 1 4.96 9.10 -15.41
C ALA A 1 4.84 8.72 -13.92
N GLN A 2 3.64 8.76 -13.33
CA GLN A 2 3.43 8.54 -11.89
C GLN A 2 3.87 7.17 -11.34
N GLU A 3 3.68 6.08 -12.10
CA GLU A 3 4.04 4.73 -11.64
C GLU A 3 5.54 4.53 -11.39
N ARG A 4 6.39 5.25 -12.15
CA ARG A 4 7.85 5.14 -12.03
C ARG A 4 8.33 5.75 -10.71
N GLU A 5 7.81 6.92 -10.38
CA GLU A 5 8.11 7.62 -9.14
C GLU A 5 7.59 6.85 -7.92
N ARG A 6 6.39 6.26 -8.00
CA ARG A 6 5.86 5.37 -6.96
C ARG A 6 6.75 4.15 -6.73
N ASN A 7 7.26 3.54 -7.79
CA ASN A 7 8.18 2.40 -7.69
C ASN A 7 9.53 2.82 -7.08
N GLU A 8 10.07 3.99 -7.43
CA GLU A 8 11.31 4.50 -6.85
C GLU A 8 11.17 4.73 -5.33
N VAL A 9 10.04 5.30 -4.90
CA VAL A 9 9.72 5.46 -3.47
C VAL A 9 9.62 4.10 -2.77
N ALA A 10 8.94 3.12 -3.35
CA ALA A 10 8.79 1.79 -2.77
C ALA A 10 10.15 1.08 -2.59
N VAL A 11 11.03 1.17 -3.59
CA VAL A 11 12.39 0.60 -3.51
C VAL A 11 13.21 1.27 -2.41
N ALA A 12 13.15 2.60 -2.28
CA ALA A 12 13.85 3.33 -1.23
C ALA A 12 13.37 2.91 0.18
N GLU A 13 12.07 2.70 0.35
CA GLU A 13 11.49 2.23 1.62
C GLU A 13 11.91 0.79 1.95
N HIS A 14 11.99 -0.10 0.96
CA HIS A 14 12.53 -1.44 1.16
C HIS A 14 14.00 -1.43 1.60
N LEU A 15 14.83 -0.58 0.98
CA LEU A 15 16.23 -0.44 1.37
C LEU A 15 16.37 0.09 2.81
N ALA A 16 15.52 1.06 3.21
CA ALA A 16 15.48 1.55 4.58
C ALA A 16 15.07 0.45 5.58
N TYR A 17 14.11 -0.41 5.22
CA TYR A 17 13.72 -1.54 6.06
C TYR A 17 14.83 -2.57 6.22
N ILE A 18 15.54 -2.90 5.13
CA ILE A 18 16.72 -3.79 5.17
C ILE A 18 17.82 -3.19 6.05
N ALA A 19 18.08 -1.89 5.94
CA ALA A 19 19.05 -1.20 6.79
C ALA A 19 18.66 -1.24 8.27
N ALA A 20 17.36 -1.06 8.58
CA ALA A 20 16.84 -1.17 9.94
C ALA A 20 17.03 -2.59 10.49
N LEU A 21 16.71 -3.63 9.72
CA LEU A 21 16.93 -5.03 10.11
C LEU A 21 18.42 -5.31 10.38
N LYS A 22 19.30 -4.80 9.52
CA LYS A 22 20.76 -4.95 9.70
C LYS A 22 21.30 -4.22 10.94
N SER A 23 20.61 -3.17 11.40
CA SER A 23 21.03 -2.42 12.60
C SER A 23 20.70 -3.14 13.91
N GLY A 24 19.81 -4.14 13.89
CA GLY A 24 19.37 -4.86 15.09
C GLY A 24 18.50 -4.02 16.04
N ASP A 25 18.08 -2.83 15.63
CA ASP A 25 17.29 -1.90 16.44
C ASP A 25 15.79 -2.10 16.13
N PRO A 26 15.01 -2.70 17.06
CA PRO A 26 13.61 -3.02 16.83
C PRO A 26 12.74 -1.76 16.63
N ASP A 27 13.10 -0.62 17.22
CA ASP A 27 12.35 0.64 17.03
C ASP A 27 12.53 1.18 15.62
N LYS A 28 13.75 1.08 15.07
CA LYS A 28 14.01 1.42 13.66
C LYS A 28 13.27 0.49 12.70
N VAL A 29 13.17 -0.80 13.04
CA VAL A 29 12.45 -1.80 12.24
C VAL A 29 10.95 -1.50 12.23
N ASP A 30 10.34 -1.24 13.38
CA ASP A 30 8.92 -0.89 13.48
C ASP A 30 8.59 0.40 12.71
N ALA A 31 9.40 1.44 12.88
CA ALA A 31 9.22 2.71 12.18
C ALA A 31 9.30 2.56 10.65
N ALA A 32 10.29 1.80 10.15
CA ALA A 32 10.45 1.54 8.72
C ALA A 32 9.31 0.65 8.17
N CYS A 33 8.86 -0.35 8.93
CA CYS A 33 7.76 -1.22 8.57
C CYS A 33 6.44 -0.44 8.44
N ARG A 34 6.11 0.41 9.42
CA ARG A 34 4.90 1.25 9.39
C ARG A 34 4.87 2.19 8.19
N LYS A 35 6.01 2.80 7.86
CA LYS A 35 6.14 3.67 6.69
C LYS A 35 5.85 2.91 5.40
N HIS A 36 6.49 1.75 5.24
CA HIS A 36 6.29 0.89 4.08
C HIS A 36 4.84 0.37 3.94
N LEU A 37 4.20 -0.05 5.03
CA LEU A 37 2.81 -0.52 4.99
C LEU A 37 1.83 0.61 4.62
N LYS A 38 2.09 1.84 5.07
CA LYS A 38 1.24 3.00 4.75
C LYS A 38 1.29 3.33 3.25
N SER A 39 2.48 3.35 2.65
CA SER A 39 2.66 3.59 1.23
C SER A 39 2.11 2.43 0.38
N ALA A 40 2.40 1.19 0.75
CA ALA A 40 1.90 -0.01 0.07
C ALA A 40 0.36 -0.06 0.06
N ARG A 41 -0.28 0.29 1.18
CA ARG A 41 -1.76 0.40 1.25
C ARG A 41 -2.28 1.46 0.29
N HIS A 42 -1.64 2.63 0.23
CA HIS A 42 -2.05 3.70 -0.68
C HIS A 42 -1.96 3.21 -2.14
N THR A 43 -0.81 2.67 -2.54
CA THR A 43 -0.59 2.13 -3.88
C THR A 43 -1.61 1.05 -4.24
N LEU A 44 -1.87 0.12 -3.33
CA LEU A 44 -2.86 -0.95 -3.54
C LEU A 44 -4.27 -0.39 -3.74
N LEU A 45 -4.69 0.57 -2.92
CA LEU A 45 -6.02 1.20 -3.06
C LEU A 45 -6.14 1.99 -4.35
N THR A 46 -5.09 2.70 -4.79
CA THR A 46 -5.09 3.40 -6.08
C THR A 46 -5.07 2.46 -7.29
N SER A 47 -4.62 1.22 -7.12
CA SER A 47 -4.60 0.20 -8.17
C SER A 47 -5.91 -0.59 -8.26
N ILE A 48 -6.83 -0.44 -7.31
CA ILE A 48 -8.16 -1.02 -7.38
C ILE A 48 -9.07 -0.04 -8.15
N PRO A 49 -9.56 -0.40 -9.36
CA PRO A 49 -10.54 0.42 -10.04
C PRO A 49 -11.84 0.46 -9.23
N GLU A 50 -12.48 1.63 -9.17
CA GLU A 50 -13.64 1.93 -8.29
C GLU A 50 -14.91 1.09 -8.55
N GLY A 51 -14.86 0.09 -9.44
CA GLY A 51 -16.01 -0.72 -9.89
C GLY A 51 -16.23 -2.06 -9.18
N GLN A 52 -15.42 -2.45 -8.18
CA GLN A 52 -15.66 -3.70 -7.43
C GLN A 52 -16.58 -3.52 -6.21
N GLN A 53 -17.25 -2.37 -6.08
CA GLN A 53 -18.46 -2.28 -5.27
C GLN A 53 -19.48 -3.21 -5.94
N ARG A 54 -19.64 -4.42 -5.37
CA ARG A 54 -20.71 -5.35 -5.73
C ARG A 54 -22.00 -4.54 -5.92
N PRO A 55 -22.67 -4.60 -7.08
CA PRO A 55 -23.95 -3.95 -7.21
C PRO A 55 -24.85 -4.53 -6.12
N ASP A 56 -25.35 -3.62 -5.30
CA ASP A 56 -26.26 -3.91 -4.22
C ASP A 56 -27.38 -4.79 -4.76
N ARG A 57 -27.70 -5.85 -4.02
CA ARG A 57 -28.74 -6.83 -4.36
C ARG A 57 -30.13 -6.22 -4.07
N ALA A 58 -30.34 -5.00 -4.54
CA ALA A 58 -31.47 -4.12 -4.24
C ALA A 58 -32.07 -3.52 -5.52
N ALA A 59 -32.29 -4.35 -6.53
CA ALA A 59 -33.15 -4.01 -7.66
C ALA A 59 -33.92 -5.27 -8.12
N LEU A 60 -34.76 -5.79 -7.23
CA LEU A 60 -35.94 -6.54 -7.67
C LEU A 60 -37.00 -5.48 -8.02
N PRO A 61 -37.41 -5.32 -9.29
CA PRO A 61 -38.58 -4.54 -9.59
C PRO A 61 -39.78 -5.33 -9.07
N GLN A 62 -40.52 -4.74 -8.14
CA GLN A 62 -41.93 -5.09 -8.04
C GLN A 62 -42.60 -4.49 -9.26
N GLN A 63 -43.14 -5.33 -10.15
CA GLN A 63 -44.47 -5.26 -10.77
C GLN A 63 -44.68 -6.52 -11.63
#